data_AF-A0A8C6DXX5-F1
#
_entry.id   AF-A0A8C6DXX5-F1
#
_cell.length_a   1.000
_cell.length_b   1.000
_cell.length_c   1.000
_cell.angle_alpha   90.00
_cell.angle_beta   90.00
_cell.angle_gamma   90.00
#
_symmetry.space_group_name_H-M   'P 1'
#
loop_
_entity.id
_entity.type
_entity.pdbx_description
1 polymer ?
#
loop_
_entity_poly.entity_id
_entity_poly.type
_entity_poly.pdbx_seq_one_letter_code
_entity_poly.pdbx_strand_id
1 'polypeptide(L)' 'MRDYYKQLYANQLDNLEEMDTFLEKYNLPRLNQEEIETMNRPITSTEIEAVIKNLPTHKSP' A
#
# COMPACT_ATOMS: atom_id res chain seq x y z
N MET A 1 -7.22 18.78 19.66
CA MET A 1 -6.46 17.53 19.87
C MET A 1 -7.35 16.29 19.84
N ARG A 2 -8.28 16.08 20.78
CA ARG A 2 -9.15 14.89 20.81
C ARG A 2 -9.91 14.64 19.50
N ASP A 3 -10.52 15.67 18.93
CA ASP A 3 -11.34 15.52 17.73
C ASP A 3 -10.50 15.24 16.47
N TYR A 4 -9.28 15.78 16.40
CA TYR A 4 -8.31 15.47 15.36
C TYR A 4 -7.91 13.98 15.39
N TYR A 5 -7.56 13.46 16.57
CA TYR A 5 -7.25 12.03 16.70
C TYR A 5 -8.44 11.15 16.34
N LYS A 6 -9.67 11.51 16.73
CA LYS A 6 -10.88 10.78 16.33
C LYS A 6 -11.06 10.74 14.81
N GLN A 7 -10.89 11.87 14.12
CA GLN A 7 -10.98 11.92 12.66
C GLN A 7 -9.90 11.08 12.00
N LEU A 8 -8.66 11.13 12.50
CA LEU A 8 -7.57 10.30 12.00
C LEU A 8 -7.89 8.80 12.13
N TYR A 9 -8.38 8.36 13.29
CA TYR A 9 -8.76 6.96 13.50
C TYR A 9 -9.95 6.54 12.64
N ALA A 10 -10.96 7.40 12.48
CA ALA A 10 -12.09 7.12 11.59
C ALA A 10 -11.62 6.90 10.15
N ASN A 11 -10.78 7.81 9.63
CA ASN A 11 -10.22 7.67 8.29
C ASN A 11 -9.37 6.39 8.13
N GLN A 12 -8.62 5.98 9.16
CA GLN A 12 -7.86 4.73 9.14
C GLN A 12 -8.77 3.50 9.09
N LEU A 13 -9.90 3.51 9.81
CA LEU A 13 -10.88 2.43 9.80
C LEU A 13 -11.61 2.35 8.45
N ASP A 14 -12.03 3.48 7.90
CA ASP A 14 -12.69 3.54 6.58
C ASP A 14 -11.77 2.96 5.48
N ASN A 15 -10.48 3.29 5.50
CA ASN A 15 -9.49 2.74 4.56
C ASN A 15 -9.32 1.21 4.69
N LEU A 16 -9.43 0.66 5.90
CA LEU A 16 -9.36 -0.79 6.12
C LEU A 16 -10.60 -1.50 5.59
N GLU A 17 -11.80 -0.93 5.81
CA GLU A 17 -13.05 -1.47 5.30
C GLU A 17 -13.09 -1.46 3.76
N GLU A 18 -12.60 -0.39 3.14
CA GLU A 18 -12.48 -0.31 1.68
C GLU A 18 -11.53 -1.39 1.13
N MET A 19 -10.39 -1.63 1.79
CA MET A 19 -9.44 -2.67 1.41
C MET A 19 -10.04 -4.08 1.54
N ASP A 20 -10.68 -4.39 2.67
CA ASP A 20 -11.33 -5.69 2.86
C ASP A 20 -12.42 -5.94 1.81
N THR A 21 -13.22 -4.90 1.50
CA THR A 21 -14.24 -4.95 0.44
C THR A 21 -13.62 -5.18 -0.94
N PHE A 22 -12.50 -4.52 -1.24
CA PHE A 22 -11.77 -4.71 -2.49
C PHE A 22 -11.29 -6.16 -2.64
N LEU A 23 -10.71 -6.72 -1.59
CA LEU A 23 -10.23 -8.11 -1.59
C LEU A 23 -11.38 -9.09 -1.77
N GLU A 24 -12.49 -8.89 -1.05
CA GLU A 24 -13.69 -9.74 -1.15
C GLU A 24 -14.30 -9.70 -2.57
N LYS A 25 -14.40 -8.52 -3.19
CA LYS A 25 -14.94 -8.34 -4.54
C LYS A 25 -14.23 -9.20 -5.59
N TYR A 26 -12.92 -9.40 -5.42
CA TYR A 26 -12.10 -10.18 -6.34
C TYR A 26 -11.76 -11.58 -5.83
N ASN A 27 -12.38 -12.03 -4.73
CA ASN A 27 -12.08 -13.29 -4.05
C ASN A 27 -10.59 -13.44 -3.71
N LEU A 28 -9.92 -12.34 -3.36
CA LEU A 28 -8.52 -12.34 -2.96
C LEU A 28 -8.39 -12.74 -1.49
N PRO A 29 -7.28 -13.38 -1.09
CA PRO A 29 -6.99 -13.64 0.31
C PRO A 29 -6.93 -12.34 1.13
N ARG A 30 -7.38 -12.42 2.39
CA ARG A 30 -7.15 -11.33 3.35
C ARG A 30 -5.66 -11.17 3.62
N LEU A 31 -5.22 -9.93 3.76
CA LEU A 31 -3.84 -9.63 4.12
C LEU A 31 -3.58 -9.99 5.57
N ASN A 32 -2.37 -10.48 5.84
CA ASN A 32 -1.87 -10.66 7.19
C ASN A 32 -1.15 -9.38 7.69
N GLN A 33 -0.80 -9.36 8.97
CA GLN A 33 -0.16 -8.21 9.61
C GLN A 33 1.18 -7.83 8.96
N GLU A 34 2.00 -8.82 8.56
CA GLU A 34 3.31 -8.60 7.93
C GLU A 34 3.16 -7.99 6.52
N GLU A 35 2.17 -8.44 5.75
CA GLU A 35 1.84 -7.88 4.44
C GLU A 35 1.35 -6.44 4.56
N ILE A 36 0.50 -6.16 5.55
CA ILE A 36 0.02 -4.79 5.84
C ILE A 36 1.18 -3.88 6.24
N GLU A 37 2.08 -4.34 7.10
CA GLU A 37 3.28 -3.58 7.50
C GLU A 37 4.21 -3.33 6.31
N THR A 38 4.37 -4.32 5.44
CA THR A 38 5.16 -4.20 4.21
C THR A 38 4.55 -3.18 3.25
N MET A 39 3.22 -3.18 3.08
CA MET A 39 2.52 -2.22 2.24
C MET A 39 2.57 -0.79 2.79
N ASN A 40 2.54 -0.64 4.11
CA ASN A 40 2.64 0.67 4.77
C ASN A 40 4.08 1.19 4.86
N ARG A 41 5.08 0.37 4.49
CA ARG A 41 6.48 0.79 4.51
C ARG A 41 6.70 1.88 3.45
N PRO A 42 7.29 3.03 3.81
CA PRO A 42 7.71 4.02 2.82
C PRO A 42 8.69 3.41 1.83
N ILE A 43 8.51 3.71 0.54
CA ILE A 43 9.47 3.33 -0.50
C ILE A 43 10.63 4.33 -0.46
N THR A 44 11.85 3.82 -0.39
CA THR A 44 13.06 4.64 -0.40
C THR A 44 13.45 5.05 -1.82
N SER A 45 14.08 6.21 -1.97
CA SER A 45 14.61 6.64 -3.27
C SER A 45 15.62 5.65 -3.85
N THR A 46 16.39 4.98 -2.99
CA THR A 46 17.36 3.96 -3.39
C THR A 46 16.70 2.71 -3.98
N GLU A 47 15.56 2.26 -3.42
CA GLU A 47 14.78 1.15 -4.00
C GLU A 47 14.25 1.53 -5.39
N ILE A 48 13.77 2.77 -5.53
CA ILE A 48 13.27 3.30 -6.83
C ILE A 48 14.40 3.33 -7.87
N GLU A 49 15.55 3.92 -7.54
CA GLU A 49 16.71 3.99 -8.43
C GLU A 49 17.21 2.60 -8.83
N ALA A 50 17.26 1.66 -7.87
CA ALA A 50 17.66 0.29 -8.14
C ALA A 50 16.71 -0.39 -9.12
N VAL A 51 15.38 -0.25 -8.96
CA VAL A 51 14.40 -0.82 -9.88
C VAL A 51 14.57 -0.19 -11.27
N ILE A 52 14.64 1.13 -11.38
CA ILE A 52 14.80 1.84 -12.67
C ILE A 52 16.03 1.36 -13.43
N LYS A 53 17.17 1.21 -12.73
CA LYS A 53 18.42 0.74 -13.34
C LYS A 53 18.30 -0.69 -13.90
N ASN A 54 17.47 -1.53 -13.28
CA ASN A 54 17.25 -2.91 -13.68
C ASN A 54 16.12 -3.09 -14.70
N LEU A 55 15.39 -2.02 -15.06
CA LEU A 55 14.34 -2.12 -16.08
C LEU A 55 14.96 -2.40 -17.46
N PRO A 56 14.31 -3.25 -18.29
CA PRO A 56 14.73 -3.44 -19.68
C PRO A 56 14.71 -2.10 -20.41
N THR A 57 15.87 -1.68 -20.92
CA THR A 57 15.89 -0.60 -21.90
C THR A 57 15.43 -1.20 -23.22
N HIS A 58 14.14 -1.06 -23.52
CA HIS A 58 13.69 -1.26 -24.90
C HIS A 58 14.42 -0.25 -25.76
N LYS A 59 15.50 -0.69 -26.42
CA LYS A 59 15.97 -0.01 -27.62
C LYS A 59 14.89 -0.29 -28.66
N SER A 60 14.17 0.75 -29.06
CA SER A 60 13.36 0.68 -30.27
C SER A 60 14.24 0.15 -31.41
N PRO A 61 13.73 -0.74 -32.28
CA PRO A 61 14.45 -1.18 -33.48
C PRO A 61 14.96 -0.01 -34.32
#